data_AF-A0A2A3EW34-F1
#
_entry.id   AF-A0A2A3EW34-F1
#
_cell.length_a   1.000
_cell.length_b   1.000
_cell.length_c   1.000
_cell.angle_alpha   90.00
_cell.angle_beta   90.00
_cell.angle_gamma   90.00
#
_symmetry.space_group_name_H-M   'P 1'
#
loop_
_entity.id
_entity.type
_entity.pdbx_description
1 polymer ?
#
loop_
_entity_poly.entity_id
_entity_poly.type
_entity_poly.pdbx_seq_one_letter_code
_entity_poly.pdbx_strand_id
1 'polypeptide(L)' 'MVAFALRWCAHGGGPAAVIRADFGMDTAAFFRTLVAYLDVAAPAPLRPAPAQRMTTVALRRLWLGT' A
#
# COMPACT_ATOMS: atom_id res chain seq x y z
N MET A 1 -5.38 0.74 -6.51
CA MET A 1 -4.38 0.45 -5.46
C MET A 1 -3.51 1.65 -5.13
N VAL A 2 -2.73 2.20 -6.07
CA VAL A 2 -1.82 3.35 -5.82
C VAL A 2 -2.54 4.59 -5.27
N ALA A 3 -3.63 5.03 -5.90
CA ALA A 3 -4.37 6.22 -5.44
C ALA A 3 -4.90 6.06 -4.01
N PHE A 4 -5.37 4.86 -3.67
CA PHE A 4 -5.77 4.50 -2.31
C PHE A 4 -4.58 4.55 -1.35
N ALA A 5 -3.47 3.90 -1.70
CA ALA A 5 -2.26 3.89 -0.89
C ALA A 5 -1.70 5.31 -0.67
N LEU A 6 -1.73 6.16 -1.70
CA LEU A 6 -1.29 7.55 -1.63
C LEU A 6 -2.17 8.37 -0.68
N ARG A 7 -3.50 8.24 -0.82
CA ARG A 7 -4.49 8.92 0.05
C ARG A 7 -4.31 8.52 1.52
N TRP A 8 -4.05 7.25 1.79
CA TRP A 8 -4.02 6.72 3.15
C TRP A 8 -2.62 6.58 3.75
N CYS A 9 -1.57 6.88 3.00
CA CYS A 9 -0.18 6.72 3.46
C CYS A 9 0.11 7.58 4.70
N ALA A 10 -0.49 8.78 4.79
CA ALA A 10 -0.37 9.65 5.95
C ALA A 10 -1.11 9.14 7.20
N HIS A 11 -2.04 8.21 7.01
CA HIS A 11 -2.88 7.61 8.04
C HIS A 11 -2.52 6.15 8.31
N GLY A 12 -1.35 5.70 7.84
CA GLY A 12 -0.85 4.35 8.07
C GLY A 12 -1.49 3.27 7.20
N GLY A 13 -2.00 3.57 6.00
CA GLY A 13 -2.35 2.56 4.99
C GLY A 13 -3.84 2.20 4.86
N GLY A 14 -4.71 2.89 5.60
CA GLY A 14 -6.15 2.84 5.41
C GLY A 14 -6.86 1.67 6.12
N PRO A 15 -8.20 1.63 6.10
CA PRO A 15 -8.99 0.66 6.84
C PRO A 15 -9.12 -0.69 6.13
N ALA A 16 -9.03 -1.80 6.87
CA ALA A 16 -9.19 -3.16 6.34
C ALA A 16 -10.55 -3.40 5.68
N ALA A 17 -11.62 -2.83 6.23
CA ALA A 17 -12.97 -2.95 5.67
C ALA A 17 -13.07 -2.35 4.26
N VAL A 18 -12.41 -1.20 4.02
CA VAL A 18 -12.37 -0.55 2.70
C VAL A 18 -11.48 -1.34 1.74
N ILE A 19 -10.34 -1.87 2.21
CA ILE A 19 -9.48 -2.73 1.39
C ILE A 19 -10.26 -3.94 0.86
N ARG A 20 -11.02 -4.60 1.74
CA ARG A 20 -11.86 -5.74 1.36
C ARG A 20 -12.98 -5.37 0.41
N ALA A 21 -13.66 -4.24 0.63
CA ALA A 21 -14.77 -3.80 -0.21
C ALA A 21 -14.32 -3.37 -1.61
N ASP A 22 -13.23 -2.59 -1.70
CA ASP A 22 -12.80 -1.96 -2.96
C ASP A 22 -11.89 -2.88 -3.79
N PHE A 23 -11.12 -3.78 -3.15
CA PHE A 23 -10.13 -4.62 -3.83
C PHE A 23 -10.42 -6.12 -3.72
N GLY A 24 -11.39 -6.55 -2.89
CA GLY A 24 -11.69 -7.97 -2.70
C GLY A 24 -10.57 -8.77 -2.03
N MET A 25 -9.62 -8.09 -1.38
CA MET A 25 -8.44 -8.68 -0.75
C MET A 25 -8.50 -8.52 0.76
N ASP A 26 -7.85 -9.43 1.49
CA ASP A 26 -7.48 -9.14 2.88
C ASP A 26 -6.34 -8.11 2.93
N THR A 27 -6.12 -7.55 4.12
CA THR A 27 -5.14 -6.50 4.37
C THR A 27 -3.71 -6.94 4.00
N ALA A 28 -3.32 -8.18 4.30
CA ALA A 28 -1.97 -8.67 4.06
C ALA A 28 -1.73 -8.97 2.58
N ALA A 29 -2.72 -9.51 1.88
CA ALA A 29 -2.70 -9.69 0.44
C ALA A 29 -2.54 -8.34 -0.27
N PHE A 30 -3.35 -7.34 0.11
CA PHE A 30 -3.26 -5.99 -0.44
C PHE A 30 -1.88 -5.37 -0.29
N PHE A 31 -1.30 -5.38 0.92
CA PHE A 31 0.01 -4.76 1.14
C PHE A 31 1.16 -5.53 0.48
N ARG A 32 1.06 -6.87 0.35
CA ARG A 32 2.03 -7.65 -0.44
C ARG A 32 1.98 -7.27 -1.92
N THR A 33 0.79 -7.18 -2.50
CA THR A 33 0.62 -6.75 -3.90
C THR A 33 1.09 -5.31 -4.11
N LEU A 34 0.85 -4.41 -3.13
CA LEU A 34 1.35 -3.04 -3.19
C LEU A 34 2.87 -2.96 -3.16
N VAL A 35 3.55 -3.72 -2.29
CA VAL A 35 5.02 -3.76 -2.24
C VAL A 35 5.58 -4.29 -3.55
N ALA A 36 5.08 -5.42 -4.04
CA ALA A 36 5.54 -6.01 -5.31
C ALA A 36 5.35 -5.05 -6.50
N TYR A 37 4.21 -4.35 -6.53
CA TYR A 37 3.93 -3.35 -7.56
C TYR A 37 4.91 -2.16 -7.50
N LEU A 38 5.21 -1.64 -6.30
CA LEU A 38 6.15 -0.52 -6.13
C LEU A 38 7.62 -0.92 -6.38
N ASP A 39 7.96 -2.19 -6.22
CA ASP A 39 9.30 -2.75 -6.43
C ASP A 39 9.61 -2.99 -7.91
N VAL A 40 8.66 -3.61 -8.64
CA VAL A 40 8.82 -3.96 -10.07
C VAL A 40 8.74 -2.74 -10.99
N ALA A 41 7.94 -1.76 -10.61
CA ALA A 41 7.85 -0.50 -11.32
C ALA A 41 7.62 0.58 -10.27
N ALA A 42 8.60 1.45 -10.02
CA ALA A 42 8.23 2.81 -9.62
C ALA A 42 7.46 3.37 -10.81
N PRO A 43 6.11 3.34 -10.83
CA PRO A 43 5.39 3.64 -12.05
C PRO A 43 5.58 5.13 -12.27
N ALA A 44 6.28 5.52 -13.33
CA ALA A 44 6.26 6.91 -13.76
C ALA A 44 4.77 7.29 -13.95
N PRO A 45 4.21 8.23 -13.15
CA PRO A 45 4.83 9.48 -12.69
C PRO A 45 4.97 9.62 -11.16
N LEU A 46 4.95 8.53 -10.38
CA LEU A 46 5.17 8.62 -8.94
C LEU A 46 6.58 9.12 -8.65
N ARG A 47 6.67 10.33 -8.08
CA ARG A 47 7.93 10.83 -7.55
C ARG A 47 8.49 9.82 -6.52
N PRO A 48 9.82 9.68 -6.40
CA PRO A 48 10.45 8.68 -5.53
C PRO A 48 9.98 8.74 -4.06
N ALA A 49 9.77 9.96 -3.54
CA ALA A 49 9.40 10.17 -2.14
C ALA A 49 8.01 9.58 -1.76
N PRO A 50 6.92 9.84 -2.53
CA PRO A 50 5.64 9.16 -2.34
C PRO A 50 5.73 7.63 -2.39
N ALA A 51 6.48 7.08 -3.35
CA ALA A 51 6.64 5.63 -3.51
C ALA A 51 7.31 5.02 -2.27
N GLN A 52 8.42 5.61 -1.83
CA GLN A 52 9.15 5.16 -0.63
C GLN A 52 8.28 5.22 0.63
N ARG A 53 7.50 6.29 0.80
CA ARG A 53 6.58 6.43 1.94
C ARG A 53 5.49 5.36 1.95
N MET A 54 4.93 5.04 0.79
CA MET A 54 3.96 3.93 0.66
C MET A 54 4.60 2.58 0.95
N THR A 55 5.82 2.33 0.46
CA THR A 55 6.57 1.09 0.75
C THR A 55 6.81 0.93 2.24
N THR A 56 7.26 1.98 2.94
CA THR A 56 7.46 1.92 4.41
C THR A 56 6.15 1.58 5.14
N VAL A 57 5.03 2.20 4.76
CA VAL A 57 3.74 1.94 5.39
C VAL A 57 3.28 0.50 5.11
N ALA A 58 3.42 0.04 3.87
CA ALA A 58 3.04 -1.32 3.48
C ALA A 58 3.83 -2.38 4.24
N LEU A 59 5.15 -2.21 4.35
CA LEU A 59 6.00 -3.08 5.16
C LEU A 59 5.56 -3.07 6.62
N ARG A 60 5.40 -1.89 7.25
CA ARG A 60 4.94 -1.82 8.66
C ARG A 60 3.63 -2.54 8.90
N ARG A 61 2.68 -2.45 7.96
CA ARG A 61 1.39 -3.14 8.05
C ARG A 61 1.52 -4.66 7.95
N LEU A 62 2.48 -5.15 7.16
CA LEU A 62 2.78 -6.57 7.11
C LEU A 62 3.44 -7.05 8.41
N TRP A 63 4.31 -6.24 9.01
CA TRP A 63 4.97 -6.58 10.29
C TRP A 63 4.04 -6.53 11.51
N LEU A 64 3.04 -5.63 11.53
CA LEU A 64 2.07 -5.51 12.65
C LEU A 64 0.85 -6.44 12.50
N GLY A 65 0.72 -7.10 11.34
CA GLY A 65 -0.40 -8.00 11.03
C GLY A 65 -0.05 -9.49 11.10
N THR A 66 1.18 -9.83 11.50
CA THR A 66 1.61 -11.18 11.89
C THR A 66 1.40 -11.40 13.37
#